data_AF-A0A938MTW2-F1
#
_entry.id   AF-A0A938MTW2-F1
#
_cell.length_a   1.000
_cell.length_b   1.000
_cell.length_c   1.000
_cell.angle_alpha   90.00
_cell.angle_beta   90.00
_cell.angle_gamma   90.00
#
_symmetry.space_group_name_H-M   'P 1'
#
loop_
_entity.id
_entity.type
_entity.pdbx_description
1 polymer ?
#
loop_
_entity_poly.entity_id
_entity_poly.type
_entity_poly.pdbx_seq_one_letter_code
_entity_poly.pdbx_strand_id
1 'polypeptide(L)'
;MRYLTFVFIAVVFAARLAAAAEPRNPAESANEASPPAVKVDPHTQKVVDEINALNPYQRPMLPLRLDDRYANTSDDVVPHGHVEPHKKHFLLQMEYAGAGRAIPEPEHVETVK
;
A
#
# COMPACT_ATOMS: atom_id res chain seq x y z
N MET A 1 -36.28 -45.21 -6.28
CA MET A 1 -36.07 -43.74 -6.19
C MET A 1 -34.92 -43.30 -5.27
N ARG A 2 -34.21 -44.21 -4.58
CA ARG A 2 -33.15 -43.84 -3.62
C ARG A 2 -31.74 -43.78 -4.22
N TYR A 3 -31.52 -44.43 -5.37
CA TYR A 3 -30.23 -44.37 -6.09
C TYR A 3 -30.09 -43.11 -6.96
N LEU A 4 -31.22 -42.55 -7.43
CA LEU A 4 -31.22 -41.33 -8.24
C LEU A 4 -30.73 -40.11 -7.44
N THR A 5 -31.07 -40.04 -6.15
CA THR A 5 -30.64 -38.97 -5.24
C THR A 5 -29.15 -39.04 -4.92
N PHE A 6 -28.57 -40.23 -4.76
CA PHE A 6 -27.14 -40.39 -4.52
C PHE A 6 -26.28 -40.02 -5.74
N VAL A 7 -26.75 -40.34 -6.95
CA VAL A 7 -26.07 -39.92 -8.19
C VAL A 7 -26.10 -38.40 -8.34
N PHE A 8 -27.23 -37.76 -8.03
CA PHE A 8 -27.35 -36.30 -8.10
C PHE A 8 -26.41 -35.60 -7.11
N ILE A 9 -26.29 -36.12 -5.89
CA ILE A 9 -25.36 -35.58 -4.87
C ILE A 9 -23.90 -35.77 -5.32
N ALA A 10 -23.55 -36.92 -5.89
CA ALA A 10 -22.20 -37.18 -6.39
C ALA A 10 -21.81 -36.24 -7.55
N VAL A 11 -22.75 -35.95 -8.47
CA VAL A 11 -22.52 -35.01 -9.58
C VAL A 11 -22.35 -33.58 -9.07
N VAL A 12 -23.16 -33.14 -8.11
CA VAL A 12 -23.03 -31.81 -7.48
C VAL A 12 -21.70 -31.69 -6.72
N PHE A 13 -21.27 -32.75 -6.04
CA PHE A 13 -20.01 -32.75 -5.30
C PHE A 13 -18.79 -32.72 -6.24
N ALA A 14 -18.81 -33.47 -7.33
CA ALA A 14 -17.76 -33.46 -8.35
C ALA A 14 -17.66 -32.10 -9.06
N ALA A 15 -18.79 -31.45 -9.36
CA ALA A 15 -18.81 -30.11 -9.96
C ALA A 15 -18.22 -29.03 -9.04
N ARG A 16 -18.40 -29.16 -7.71
CA ARG A 16 -17.82 -28.23 -6.73
C ARG A 16 -16.31 -28.44 -6.54
N LEU A 17 -15.82 -29.67 -6.68
CA LEU A 17 -14.38 -29.95 -6.62
C LEU A 17 -13.65 -29.43 -7.87
N ALA A 18 -14.27 -29.51 -9.04
CA ALA A 18 -13.70 -29.01 -10.29
C ALA A 18 -13.58 -27.47 -10.32
N ALA A 19 -14.56 -26.75 -9.76
CA ALA A 19 -14.53 -25.27 -9.67
C ALA A 19 -13.50 -24.73 -8.65
N ALA A 20 -13.03 -25.56 -7.71
CA ALA A 20 -12.00 -25.16 -6.74
C ALA A 20 -10.57 -25.32 -7.28
N ALA A 21 -10.40 -26.04 -8.41
CA ALA A 21 -9.11 -26.35 -9.02
C ALA A 21 -8.80 -25.48 -10.24
N GLU A 22 -9.63 -24.47 -10.53
CA GLU A 22 -9.34 -23.52 -11.60
C GLU A 22 -8.07 -22.72 -11.24
N PRO A 23 -7.00 -22.82 -12.04
CA PRO A 23 -5.79 -22.05 -11.77
C PRO A 23 -6.14 -20.58 -11.91
N ARG A 24 -6.17 -19.85 -10.78
CA ARG A 24 -6.30 -18.38 -10.80
C ARG A 24 -5.21 -17.85 -11.73
N ASN A 25 -5.64 -17.16 -12.77
CA ASN A 25 -4.76 -16.57 -13.75
C ASN A 25 -3.84 -15.57 -13.01
N PRO A 26 -2.50 -15.74 -13.02
CA PRO A 26 -1.59 -14.91 -12.23
C PRO A 26 -1.71 -13.41 -12.53
N ALA A 27 -2.16 -13.08 -13.76
CA ALA A 27 -2.41 -11.71 -14.21
C ALA A 27 -3.59 -11.03 -13.48
N GLU A 28 -4.50 -11.78 -12.88
CA GLU A 28 -5.67 -11.25 -12.19
C GLU A 28 -5.35 -10.88 -10.73
N SER A 29 -4.37 -11.55 -10.10
CA SER A 29 -3.95 -11.25 -8.73
C SER A 29 -3.05 -10.02 -8.60
N ALA A 30 -2.50 -9.52 -9.70
CA ALA A 30 -1.61 -8.35 -9.72
C ALA A 30 -2.35 -7.02 -9.47
N ASN A 31 -3.70 -7.00 -9.58
CA ASN A 31 -4.52 -5.80 -9.42
C ASN A 31 -5.41 -5.80 -8.16
N GLU A 32 -5.40 -6.87 -7.37
CA GLU A 32 -6.07 -6.85 -6.06
C GLU A 32 -5.13 -6.20 -5.05
N ALA A 33 -5.18 -4.86 -4.97
CA ALA A 33 -4.61 -4.12 -3.86
C ALA A 33 -5.17 -4.70 -2.56
N SER A 34 -4.36 -5.50 -1.88
CA SER A 34 -4.73 -6.11 -0.60
C SER A 34 -5.21 -5.01 0.34
N PRO A 35 -6.40 -5.14 0.96
CA PRO A 35 -6.89 -4.10 1.85
C PRO A 35 -5.86 -3.89 2.96
N PRO A 36 -5.62 -2.62 3.37
CA PRO A 36 -4.60 -2.33 4.35
C PRO A 36 -4.90 -3.11 5.64
N ALA A 37 -3.91 -3.85 6.13
CA ALA A 37 -4.02 -4.61 7.39
C ALA A 37 -4.26 -3.72 8.62
N VAL A 38 -4.09 -2.40 8.45
CA VAL A 38 -4.25 -1.37 9.47
C VAL A 38 -5.46 -0.51 9.13
N LYS A 39 -6.26 -0.14 10.14
CA LYS A 39 -7.35 0.83 9.97
C LYS A 39 -6.76 2.19 9.59
N VAL A 40 -6.94 2.57 8.33
CA VAL A 40 -6.48 3.85 7.78
C VAL A 40 -7.49 4.94 8.16
N ASP A 41 -7.03 6.08 8.64
CA ASP A 41 -7.91 7.21 8.92
C ASP A 41 -8.46 7.82 7.60
N PRO A 42 -9.60 8.52 7.64
CA PRO A 42 -10.21 9.05 6.42
C PRO A 42 -9.36 10.05 5.64
N HIS A 43 -8.45 10.78 6.31
CA HIS A 43 -7.56 11.71 5.63
C HIS A 43 -6.45 10.97 4.90
N THR A 44 -5.83 9.98 5.55
CA THR A 44 -4.81 9.13 4.91
C THR A 44 -5.39 8.33 3.75
N GLN A 45 -6.63 7.86 3.86
CA GLN A 45 -7.26 7.13 2.75
C GLN A 45 -7.37 8.01 1.50
N LYS A 46 -7.77 9.27 1.62
CA LYS A 46 -7.82 10.21 0.48
C LYS A 46 -6.45 10.42 -0.16
N VAL A 47 -5.39 10.51 0.64
CA VAL A 47 -4.02 10.66 0.16
C VAL A 47 -3.61 9.42 -0.65
N VAL A 48 -3.91 8.22 -0.14
CA VAL A 48 -3.64 6.95 -0.84
C VAL A 48 -4.41 6.87 -2.15
N ASP A 49 -5.69 7.25 -2.14
CA ASP A 49 -6.54 7.24 -3.34
C ASP A 49 -5.99 8.19 -4.42
N GLU A 50 -5.55 9.40 -4.04
CA GLU A 50 -4.95 10.37 -4.98
C GLU A 50 -3.61 9.88 -5.54
N ILE A 51 -2.78 9.22 -4.73
CA ILE A 51 -1.51 8.63 -5.18
C ILE A 51 -1.77 7.49 -6.18
N ASN A 52 -2.73 6.61 -5.88
CA ASN A 52 -3.04 5.44 -6.71
C ASN A 52 -3.76 5.80 -8.02
N ALA A 53 -4.36 6.99 -8.11
CA ALA A 53 -4.99 7.48 -9.34
C ALA A 53 -3.98 7.92 -10.41
N LEU A 54 -2.69 8.07 -10.06
CA LEU A 54 -1.66 8.64 -10.93
C LEU A 54 -0.76 7.58 -11.53
N ASN A 55 -0.16 7.90 -12.68
CA ASN A 55 0.85 7.06 -13.28
C ASN A 55 2.24 7.26 -12.61
N PRO A 56 3.19 6.32 -12.79
CA PRO A 56 4.53 6.41 -12.17
C PRO A 56 5.40 7.62 -12.55
N TYR A 57 5.01 8.39 -13.57
CA TYR A 57 5.69 9.59 -14.04
C TYR A 57 4.96 10.89 -13.69
N GLN A 58 3.78 10.78 -13.08
CA GLN A 58 2.98 11.89 -12.62
C GLN A 58 3.23 12.12 -11.13
N ARG A 59 3.16 13.39 -10.73
CA ARG A 59 3.33 13.80 -9.35
C ARG A 59 1.96 14.21 -8.78
N PRO A 60 1.55 13.66 -7.62
CA PRO A 60 0.34 14.14 -6.95
C PRO A 60 0.54 15.57 -6.46
N MET A 61 -0.50 16.39 -6.58
CA MET A 61 -0.47 17.78 -6.15
C MET A 61 -0.97 17.90 -4.71
N LEU A 62 -0.34 17.13 -3.83
CA LEU A 62 -0.64 17.09 -2.41
C LEU A 62 0.08 18.23 -1.69
N PRO A 63 -0.58 18.94 -0.76
CA PRO A 63 0.08 19.94 0.06
C PRO A 63 1.12 19.26 0.97
N LEU A 64 2.27 19.91 1.15
CA LEU A 64 3.28 19.46 2.10
C LEU A 64 2.76 19.64 3.52
N ARG A 65 2.95 18.62 4.36
CA ARG A 65 2.61 18.70 5.78
C ARG A 65 3.66 19.50 6.53
N LEU A 66 3.21 20.42 7.37
CA LEU A 66 4.04 21.11 8.34
C LEU A 66 3.72 20.54 9.72
N ASP A 67 4.73 19.94 10.37
CA ASP A 67 4.57 19.36 11.70
C ASP A 67 4.91 20.38 12.78
N ASP A 68 4.19 20.37 13.90
CA ASP A 68 4.52 21.24 15.04
C ASP A 68 5.82 20.79 15.73
N ARG A 69 6.13 19.49 15.66
CA ARG A 69 7.31 18.87 16.27
C ARG A 69 7.92 17.82 15.36
N TYR A 70 9.23 17.86 15.23
CA TYR A 70 9.96 16.87 14.46
C TYR A 70 9.76 15.47 15.09
N ALA A 71 9.27 14.54 14.28
CA ALA A 71 9.06 13.14 14.64
C ALA A 71 8.24 12.92 15.93
N ASN A 72 7.32 13.84 16.27
CA ASN A 72 6.53 13.80 17.51
C ASN A 72 7.40 13.65 18.78
N THR A 73 8.57 14.30 18.79
CA THR A 73 9.46 14.29 19.96
C THR A 73 8.72 14.82 21.22
N SER A 74 8.93 14.18 22.37
CA SER A 74 8.31 14.60 23.63
C SER A 74 8.89 15.93 24.12
N ASP A 75 8.09 16.67 24.91
CA ASP A 75 8.52 17.95 25.48
C ASP A 75 9.74 17.82 26.39
N ASP A 76 9.92 16.67 27.04
CA ASP A 76 11.01 16.41 27.97
C ASP A 76 12.39 16.34 27.29
N VAL A 77 12.43 16.05 25.99
CA VAL A 77 13.67 15.93 25.20
C VAL A 77 13.96 17.23 24.42
N VAL A 78 13.02 18.18 24.44
CA VAL A 78 13.27 19.53 23.92
C VAL A 78 14.29 20.21 24.83
N PRO A 79 15.36 20.81 24.28
CA PRO A 79 16.37 21.47 25.11
C PRO A 79 15.73 22.47 26.08
N HIS A 80 16.00 22.37 27.38
CA HIS A 80 15.41 23.18 28.45
C HIS A 80 15.76 24.69 28.43
N GLY A 81 16.34 25.19 27.33
CA GLY A 81 16.54 26.62 27.13
C GLY A 81 15.31 27.21 26.45
N HIS A 82 14.86 28.40 26.86
CA HIS A 82 13.80 29.18 26.21
C HIS A 82 14.17 29.63 24.77
N VAL A 83 15.12 28.96 24.14
CA VAL A 83 15.64 29.25 22.82
C VAL A 83 14.91 28.34 21.85
N GLU A 84 13.95 28.90 21.13
CA GLU A 84 13.35 28.20 20.01
C GLU A 84 14.45 27.77 19.03
N PRO A 85 14.51 26.49 18.62
CA PRO A 85 15.45 26.04 17.62
C PRO A 85 15.26 26.85 16.34
N HIS A 86 16.28 27.61 15.94
CA HIS A 86 16.24 28.45 14.73
C HIS A 86 16.00 27.63 13.44
N LYS A 87 16.29 26.32 13.46
CA LYS A 87 16.11 25.43 12.31
C LYS A 87 14.72 24.78 12.32
N LYS A 88 13.67 25.58 12.09
CA LYS A 88 12.31 25.08 11.83
C LYS A 88 12.15 24.44 10.43
N HIS A 89 13.19 24.51 9.58
CA HIS A 89 13.17 23.99 8.21
C HIS A 89 12.96 22.47 8.10
N PHE A 90 13.16 21.72 9.19
CA PHE A 90 12.95 20.26 9.22
C PHE A 90 11.51 19.85 9.55
N LEU A 91 10.65 20.80 9.92
CA LEU A 91 9.25 20.55 10.23
C LEU A 91 8.39 20.41 8.97
N LEU A 92 8.83 21.02 7.88
CA LEU A 92 8.19 20.87 6.58
C LEU A 92 8.60 19.53 5.99
N GLN A 93 7.61 18.74 5.59
CA GLN A 93 7.84 17.51 4.87
C GLN A 93 8.67 17.76 3.60
N MET A 94 9.71 16.96 3.39
CA MET A 94 10.46 17.00 2.15
C MET A 94 9.62 16.51 0.98
N GLU A 95 9.60 17.29 -0.10
CA GLU A 95 9.00 16.84 -1.36
C GLU A 95 9.96 15.88 -2.07
N TYR A 96 9.53 14.64 -2.28
CA TYR A 96 10.30 13.65 -3.04
C TYR A 96 9.53 13.14 -4.25
N ALA A 97 9.83 13.73 -5.41
CA ALA A 97 9.26 13.37 -6.70
C ALA A 97 10.09 12.33 -7.48
N GLY A 98 10.96 11.58 -6.79
CA GLY A 98 12.03 10.77 -7.38
C GLY A 98 11.64 10.00 -8.65
N ALA A 99 12.46 10.17 -9.70
CA ALA A 99 12.34 9.40 -10.93
C ALA A 99 12.68 7.92 -10.66
N GLY A 100 11.90 6.99 -11.23
CA GLY A 100 12.19 5.56 -11.13
C GLY A 100 11.14 4.72 -10.41
N ARG A 101 9.99 5.27 -10.00
CA ARG A 101 8.86 4.46 -9.48
C ARG A 101 8.25 3.49 -10.50
N ALA A 102 8.60 3.65 -11.77
CA ALA A 102 8.01 2.93 -12.89
C ALA A 102 8.71 1.61 -13.22
N ILE A 103 10.00 1.48 -12.90
CA ILE A 103 10.79 0.31 -13.27
C ILE A 103 10.82 -0.59 -12.03
N PRO A 104 10.31 -1.83 -12.13
CA PRO A 104 10.39 -2.76 -11.02
C PRO A 104 11.86 -3.02 -10.67
N GLU A 105 12.13 -3.28 -9.40
CA GLU A 105 13.46 -3.73 -9.00
C GLU A 105 13.81 -5.02 -9.76
N PRO A 106 15.02 -5.13 -10.33
CA PRO A 106 15.43 -6.33 -11.03
C PRO A 106 15.50 -7.51 -10.06
N GLU A 107 15.01 -8.68 -10.47
CA GLU A 107 15.02 -9.90 -9.64
C GLU A 107 16.44 -10.39 -9.31
N HIS A 108 17.43 -10.01 -10.13
CA HIS A 108 18.81 -10.39 -9.95
C HIS A 108 19.75 -9.22 -10.25
N VAL A 109 20.72 -8.98 -9.37
CA VAL A 109 21.76 -7.96 -9.53
C VAL A 109 23.11 -8.67 -9.56
N GLU A 110 23.73 -8.74 -10.74
CA GLU A 110 24.97 -9.50 -10.95
C GLU A 110 26.18 -8.83 -10.25
N THR A 111 26.31 -7.50 -10.27
CA THR A 111 27.33 -6.73 -9.52
C THR A 111 26.98 -5.24 -9.47
N VAL A 112 27.42 -4.55 -8.40
CA VAL A 112 27.52 -3.08 -8.38
C VAL A 112 28.98 -2.74 -8.65
N LYS A 113 29.24 -1.93 -9.68
CA LYS A 113 30.60 -1.45 -10.01
C LYS A 113 31.01 -0.29 -9.13
#